data_AF-A0A3E0DNT3-F1
#
_entry.id   AF-A0A3E0DNT3-F1
#
_cell.length_a   1.000
_cell.length_b   1.000
_cell.length_c   1.000
_cell.angle_alpha   90.00
_cell.angle_beta   90.00
_cell.angle_gamma   90.00
#
_symmetry.space_group_name_H-M   'P 1'
#
loop_
_entity.id
_entity.type
_entity.pdbx_description
1 polymer ?
#
loop_
_entity_poly.entity_id
_entity_poly.type
_entity_poly.pdbx_seq_one_letter_code
_entity_poly.pdbx_strand_id
1 'polypeptide(L)'
;MSEMNRETYYGVLRDFKGGQFESISQDYHGMCRAQDEMIRSLQEKGATIKGWKIVDENEVFIISPIFDFQLVNNQNHVFSPANVTGFEVELCYQAVVPESVDEVEAVVNASSPKVAIEVMREKINPLSHIACDFFFNYGIIVADASVVGDFQFNKSGSDEVFEYQATDSTLLAEKQYFLKQGLIECVRRGYQGEFFFMTGSLNGMLAAETRLGSNAIVDDGQAIIRFDVAN
;
A
#
# COMPACT_ATOMS: atom_id res chain seq x y z
N MET A 1 13.08 -10.41 20.26
CA MET A 1 12.18 -10.99 19.24
C MET A 1 12.94 -11.04 17.93
N SER A 2 12.78 -12.09 17.12
CA SER A 2 13.38 -12.13 15.78
C SER A 2 12.71 -11.04 14.93
N GLU A 3 13.49 -10.27 14.19
CA GLU A 3 12.96 -9.37 13.16
C GLU A 3 12.29 -10.24 12.07
N MET A 4 11.09 -9.83 11.63
CA MET A 4 10.37 -10.55 10.59
C MET A 4 11.16 -10.48 9.27
N ASN A 5 11.31 -11.62 8.59
CA ASN A 5 11.95 -11.68 7.27
C ASN A 5 10.98 -12.20 6.19
N ARG A 6 11.31 -11.91 4.93
CA ARG A 6 10.46 -12.25 3.78
C ARG A 6 10.20 -13.75 3.65
N GLU A 7 11.17 -14.60 3.98
CA GLU A 7 10.99 -16.06 3.90
C GLU A 7 9.93 -16.56 4.88
N THR A 8 9.97 -16.06 6.12
CA THR A 8 8.98 -16.39 7.15
C THR A 8 7.59 -15.88 6.76
N TYR A 9 7.51 -14.63 6.28
CA TYR A 9 6.28 -14.04 5.76
C TYR A 9 5.68 -14.88 4.63
N TYR A 10 6.49 -15.27 3.63
CA TYR A 10 6.03 -16.08 2.51
C TYR A 10 5.60 -17.48 2.95
N GLY A 11 6.28 -18.08 3.93
CA GLY A 11 5.88 -19.35 4.53
C GLY A 11 4.47 -19.28 5.13
N VAL A 12 4.18 -18.23 5.91
CA VAL A 12 2.85 -18.03 6.51
C VAL A 12 1.77 -17.90 5.45
N LEU A 13 1.99 -17.06 4.43
CA LEU A 13 1.01 -16.85 3.36
C LEU A 13 0.76 -18.12 2.55
N ARG A 14 1.83 -18.82 2.16
CA ARG A 14 1.78 -20.06 1.37
C ARG A 14 1.03 -21.17 2.09
N ASP A 15 1.26 -21.31 3.40
CA ASP A 15 0.72 -22.41 4.18
C ASP A 15 -0.68 -22.12 4.74
N PHE A 16 -1.16 -20.88 4.62
CA PHE A 16 -2.49 -20.47 5.07
C PHE A 16 -3.59 -21.30 4.39
N LYS A 17 -4.43 -21.94 5.21
CA LYS A 17 -5.52 -22.81 4.76
C LYS A 17 -6.89 -22.13 4.75
N GLY A 18 -7.02 -20.99 5.42
CA GLY A 18 -8.19 -20.13 5.31
C GLY A 18 -8.20 -19.37 3.98
N GLY A 19 -9.12 -18.43 3.84
CA GLY A 19 -9.06 -17.48 2.72
C GLY A 19 -9.70 -17.95 1.41
N GLN A 20 -10.35 -19.11 1.37
CA GLN A 20 -11.06 -19.56 0.17
C GLN A 20 -12.41 -18.85 0.06
N PHE A 21 -12.38 -17.65 -0.51
CA PHE A 21 -13.55 -16.81 -0.73
C PHE A 21 -13.65 -16.46 -2.21
N GLU A 22 -14.87 -16.30 -2.72
CA GLU A 22 -15.11 -15.86 -4.09
C GLU A 22 -14.96 -14.33 -4.24
N SER A 23 -15.40 -13.57 -3.24
CA SER A 23 -15.41 -12.10 -3.27
C SER A 23 -15.51 -11.53 -1.85
N ILE A 24 -14.95 -10.33 -1.65
CA ILE A 24 -15.06 -9.54 -0.42
C ILE A 24 -16.51 -9.12 -0.19
N SER A 25 -17.22 -8.67 -1.24
CA SER A 25 -18.60 -8.21 -1.09
C SER A 25 -19.60 -9.34 -0.75
N GLN A 26 -19.28 -10.58 -1.10
CA GLN A 26 -20.11 -11.74 -0.78
C GLN A 26 -19.95 -12.24 0.66
N ASP A 27 -18.73 -12.27 1.22
CA ASP A 27 -18.47 -12.67 2.62
C ASP A 27 -17.42 -11.78 3.29
N TYR A 28 -17.80 -10.51 3.45
CA TYR A 28 -16.96 -9.49 4.04
C TYR A 28 -16.49 -9.86 5.46
N HIS A 29 -17.39 -10.36 6.31
CA HIS A 29 -17.04 -10.69 7.69
C HIS A 29 -16.14 -11.93 7.76
N GLY A 30 -16.35 -12.93 6.91
CA GLY A 30 -15.43 -14.06 6.75
C GLY A 30 -14.05 -13.63 6.31
N MET A 31 -13.98 -12.75 5.30
CA MET A 31 -12.72 -12.20 4.80
C MET A 31 -11.95 -11.45 5.89
N CYS A 32 -12.61 -10.54 6.62
CA CYS A 32 -11.99 -9.77 7.70
C CYS A 32 -11.41 -10.70 8.77
N ARG A 33 -12.18 -11.71 9.21
CA ARG A 33 -11.71 -12.67 10.23
C ARG A 33 -10.50 -13.47 9.76
N ALA A 34 -10.50 -13.94 8.51
CA ALA A 34 -9.38 -14.69 7.95
C ALA A 34 -8.13 -13.81 7.83
N GLN A 35 -8.30 -12.55 7.43
CA GLN A 35 -7.20 -11.59 7.35
C GLN A 35 -6.66 -11.23 8.74
N ASP A 36 -7.54 -11.03 9.74
CA ASP A 36 -7.16 -10.77 11.14
C ASP A 36 -6.35 -11.93 11.74
N GLU A 37 -6.74 -13.18 11.44
CA GLU A 37 -6.00 -14.38 11.86
C GLU A 37 -4.59 -14.39 11.28
N MET A 38 -4.46 -14.07 10.00
CA MET A 38 -3.17 -14.00 9.32
C MET A 38 -2.29 -12.86 9.85
N ILE A 39 -2.87 -11.68 10.06
CA ILE A 39 -2.19 -10.53 10.70
C ILE A 39 -1.65 -10.94 12.06
N ARG A 40 -2.48 -11.57 12.91
CA ARG A 40 -2.07 -12.04 14.23
C ARG A 40 -0.90 -13.02 14.15
N SER A 41 -0.96 -14.00 13.25
CA SER A 41 0.11 -14.98 13.04
C SER A 41 1.44 -14.32 12.64
N LEU A 42 1.40 -13.26 11.83
CA LEU A 42 2.58 -12.50 11.45
C LEU A 42 3.11 -11.62 12.59
N GLN A 43 2.23 -10.98 13.37
CA GLN A 43 2.62 -10.20 14.55
C GLN A 43 3.25 -11.07 15.65
N GLU A 44 2.73 -12.27 15.89
CA GLU A 44 3.33 -13.26 16.80
C GLU A 44 4.75 -13.68 16.38
N LYS A 45 5.05 -13.55 15.08
CA LYS A 45 6.37 -13.82 14.49
C LYS A 45 7.25 -12.56 14.38
N GLY A 46 6.80 -11.42 14.91
CA GLY A 46 7.58 -10.20 15.01
C GLY A 46 7.31 -9.13 13.94
N ALA A 47 6.30 -9.29 13.09
CA ALA A 47 5.92 -8.24 12.15
C ALA A 47 5.19 -7.09 12.86
N THR A 48 5.50 -5.85 12.49
CA THR A 48 4.78 -4.66 12.98
C THR A 48 4.01 -4.02 11.84
N ILE A 49 2.73 -3.73 12.04
CA ILE A 49 1.95 -2.98 11.04
C ILE A 49 2.43 -1.53 11.05
N LYS A 50 2.77 -1.00 9.88
CA LYS A 50 3.17 0.40 9.67
C LYS A 50 2.20 1.16 8.79
N GLY A 51 1.43 0.46 7.98
CA GLY A 51 0.44 1.07 7.10
C GLY A 51 -0.69 0.15 6.73
N TRP A 52 -1.62 0.72 5.98
CA TRP A 52 -2.79 0.04 5.45
C TRP A 52 -2.97 0.40 3.99
N LYS A 53 -3.20 -0.59 3.13
CA LYS A 53 -3.78 -0.38 1.81
C LYS A 53 -5.29 -0.45 1.90
N ILE A 54 -5.97 0.58 1.41
CA ILE A 54 -7.42 0.63 1.35
C ILE A 54 -7.85 0.07 -0.01
N VAL A 55 -8.71 -0.93 0.02
CA VAL A 55 -9.23 -1.57 -1.19
C VAL A 55 -10.74 -1.47 -1.21
N ASP A 56 -11.25 -1.02 -2.35
CA ASP A 56 -12.67 -1.02 -2.69
C ASP A 56 -12.98 -2.21 -3.61
N GLU A 57 -13.97 -3.01 -3.24
CA GLU A 57 -14.58 -4.01 -4.12
C GLU A 57 -16.11 -3.83 -4.12
N ASN A 58 -16.63 -3.15 -5.15
CA ASN A 58 -18.06 -2.86 -5.30
C ASN A 58 -18.65 -2.10 -4.09
N GLU A 59 -18.01 -0.99 -3.70
CA GLU A 59 -18.38 -0.14 -2.56
C GLU A 59 -18.18 -0.80 -1.18
N VAL A 60 -17.58 -1.99 -1.14
CA VAL A 60 -17.18 -2.65 0.10
C VAL A 60 -15.69 -2.42 0.33
N PHE A 61 -15.38 -1.68 1.39
CA PHE A 61 -14.01 -1.31 1.75
C PHE A 61 -13.40 -2.31 2.73
N ILE A 62 -12.17 -2.74 2.45
CA ILE A 62 -11.32 -3.48 3.38
C ILE A 62 -9.95 -2.80 3.48
N ILE A 63 -9.28 -3.01 4.62
CA ILE A 63 -7.88 -2.63 4.81
C ILE A 63 -6.98 -3.86 4.68
N SER A 64 -5.83 -3.68 4.04
CA SER A 64 -4.78 -4.70 3.93
C SER A 64 -3.51 -4.23 4.65
N PRO A 65 -2.92 -5.05 5.52
CA PRO A 65 -1.78 -4.63 6.33
C PRO A 65 -0.55 -4.41 5.47
N ILE A 66 0.23 -3.38 5.83
CA ILE A 66 1.59 -3.18 5.34
C ILE A 66 2.52 -3.22 6.55
N PHE A 67 3.44 -4.16 6.53
CA PHE A 67 4.35 -4.41 7.63
C PHE A 67 5.66 -3.61 7.49
N ASP A 68 6.34 -3.42 8.62
CA ASP A 68 7.64 -2.75 8.74
C ASP A 68 8.69 -3.23 7.74
N PHE A 69 8.88 -4.54 7.58
CA PHE A 69 9.86 -5.10 6.64
C PHE A 69 9.51 -4.89 5.15
N GLN A 70 8.29 -4.42 4.85
CA GLN A 70 7.87 -4.07 3.48
C GLN A 70 8.19 -2.61 3.16
N LEU A 71 8.46 -1.77 4.15
CA LEU A 71 8.92 -0.40 3.92
C LEU A 71 10.36 -0.42 3.40
N VAL A 72 10.59 0.27 2.28
CA VAL A 72 11.93 0.40 1.71
C VAL A 72 12.40 1.86 1.71
N ASN A 73 13.72 2.03 1.66
CA ASN A 73 14.33 3.35 1.58
C ASN A 73 13.93 4.05 0.27
N ASN A 74 13.56 5.33 0.38
CA ASN A 74 13.05 6.11 -0.74
C ASN A 74 14.13 6.77 -1.62
N GLN A 75 15.43 6.55 -1.38
CA GLN A 75 16.50 7.18 -2.17
C GLN A 75 17.40 6.21 -2.93
N ASN A 76 17.47 4.93 -2.57
CA ASN A 76 18.50 4.04 -3.11
C ASN A 76 18.16 2.54 -3.06
N HIS A 77 16.88 2.17 -3.00
CA HIS A 77 16.54 0.75 -3.04
C HIS A 77 16.71 0.18 -4.45
N VAL A 78 17.21 -1.06 -4.54
CA VAL A 78 17.35 -1.79 -5.81
C VAL A 78 16.45 -3.02 -5.77
N PHE A 79 15.48 -3.08 -6.67
CA PHE A 79 14.59 -4.23 -6.83
C PHE A 79 15.17 -5.21 -7.85
N SER A 80 15.01 -6.49 -7.57
CA SER A 80 15.24 -7.55 -8.56
C SER A 80 13.96 -7.77 -9.37
N PRO A 81 14.00 -7.72 -10.71
CA PRO A 81 12.83 -8.01 -11.54
C PRO A 81 12.34 -9.46 -11.39
N ALA A 82 13.16 -10.37 -10.85
CA ALA A 82 12.73 -11.73 -10.53
C ALA A 82 11.80 -11.80 -9.29
N ASN A 83 11.73 -10.74 -8.48
CA ASN A 83 10.95 -10.71 -7.24
C ASN A 83 9.72 -9.80 -7.31
N VAL A 84 9.63 -8.95 -8.34
CA VAL A 84 8.60 -7.91 -8.46
C VAL A 84 7.94 -7.97 -9.83
N THR A 85 6.63 -7.77 -9.87
CA THR A 85 5.83 -7.81 -11.10
C THR A 85 5.53 -6.42 -11.64
N GLY A 86 5.50 -5.41 -10.79
CA GLY A 86 5.22 -4.05 -11.21
C GLY A 86 5.19 -3.03 -10.09
N PHE A 87 4.88 -1.80 -10.50
CA PHE A 87 4.87 -0.60 -9.67
C PHE A 87 3.58 0.18 -9.88
N GLU A 88 2.94 0.57 -8.79
CA GLU A 88 1.79 1.48 -8.79
C GLU A 88 2.17 2.76 -8.06
N VAL A 89 1.79 3.90 -8.63
CA VAL A 89 1.94 5.21 -7.98
C VAL A 89 0.65 5.50 -7.25
N GLU A 90 0.73 5.84 -5.97
CA GLU A 90 -0.43 6.15 -5.14
C GLU A 90 -0.23 7.47 -4.38
N LEU A 91 -1.37 8.10 -4.03
CA LEU A 91 -1.39 9.02 -2.91
C LEU A 91 -1.58 8.22 -1.61
N CYS A 92 -0.87 8.65 -0.57
CA CYS A 92 -1.03 8.11 0.76
C CYS A 92 -1.08 9.22 1.82
N TYR A 93 -1.54 8.86 3.02
CA TYR A 93 -1.71 9.80 4.12
C TYR A 93 -1.17 9.21 5.40
N GLN A 94 -0.38 9.98 6.14
CA GLN A 94 -0.04 9.63 7.52
C GLN A 94 -1.20 10.09 8.42
N ALA A 95 -1.81 9.17 9.17
CA ALA A 95 -2.94 9.48 10.03
C ALA A 95 -2.94 8.64 11.31
N VAL A 96 -3.41 9.26 12.39
CA VAL A 96 -3.73 8.57 13.65
C VAL A 96 -5.14 8.00 13.54
N VAL A 97 -5.31 6.71 13.84
CA VAL A 97 -6.65 6.12 13.96
C VAL A 97 -7.33 6.72 15.20
N PRO A 98 -8.49 7.38 15.06
CA PRO A 98 -9.20 7.94 16.20
C PRO A 98 -9.81 6.86 17.10
N GLU A 99 -10.27 7.24 18.29
CA GLU A 99 -10.93 6.30 19.21
C GLU A 99 -12.35 5.94 18.73
N SER A 100 -12.98 6.82 17.94
CA SER A 100 -14.34 6.64 17.45
C SER A 100 -14.54 7.07 15.99
N VAL A 101 -15.60 6.55 15.35
CA VAL A 101 -15.96 6.90 13.96
C VAL A 101 -16.31 8.38 13.80
N ASP A 102 -16.89 9.00 14.83
CA ASP A 102 -17.33 10.41 14.78
C ASP A 102 -16.16 11.40 14.63
N GLU A 103 -14.95 10.98 15.00
CA GLU A 103 -13.73 11.80 14.95
C GLU A 103 -12.96 11.65 13.62
N VAL A 104 -13.30 10.65 12.79
CA VAL A 104 -12.58 10.34 11.54
C VAL A 104 -12.55 11.55 10.59
N GLU A 105 -13.67 12.27 10.48
CA GLU A 105 -13.80 13.42 9.58
C GLU A 105 -12.76 14.51 9.92
N ALA A 106 -12.50 14.75 11.21
CA ALA A 106 -11.51 15.73 11.63
C ALA A 106 -10.08 15.30 11.26
N VAL A 107 -9.78 14.00 11.40
CA VAL A 107 -8.47 13.43 11.02
C VAL A 107 -8.24 13.56 9.51
N VAL A 108 -9.25 13.22 8.69
CA VAL A 108 -9.17 13.31 7.24
C VAL A 108 -8.93 14.77 6.81
N ASN A 109 -9.69 15.71 7.36
CA ASN A 109 -9.55 17.13 7.03
C ASN A 109 -8.21 17.76 7.44
N ALA A 110 -7.53 17.18 8.44
CA ALA A 110 -6.20 17.62 8.88
C ALA A 110 -5.06 16.95 8.09
N SER A 111 -5.35 15.92 7.29
CA SER A 111 -4.35 15.13 6.59
C SER A 111 -3.81 15.84 5.35
N SER A 112 -2.55 15.57 5.01
CA SER A 112 -1.91 16.07 3.78
C SER A 112 -1.37 14.90 2.97
N PRO A 113 -1.58 14.88 1.64
CA PRO A 113 -1.17 13.76 0.81
C PRO A 113 0.35 13.69 0.71
N LYS A 114 0.86 12.47 0.62
CA LYS A 114 2.22 12.11 0.23
C LYS A 114 2.15 11.20 -0.99
N VAL A 115 3.25 11.09 -1.71
CA VAL A 115 3.37 10.08 -2.78
C VAL A 115 3.94 8.81 -2.22
N ALA A 116 3.42 7.68 -2.70
CA ALA A 116 4.00 6.39 -2.47
C ALA A 116 4.08 5.57 -3.76
N ILE A 117 5.02 4.64 -3.79
CA ILE A 117 5.10 3.58 -4.77
C ILE A 117 4.73 2.27 -4.07
N GLU A 118 3.69 1.61 -4.55
CA GLU A 118 3.47 0.21 -4.24
C GLU A 118 4.27 -0.65 -5.21
N VAL A 119 4.98 -1.63 -4.65
CA VAL A 119 5.74 -2.63 -5.37
C VAL A 119 5.02 -3.95 -5.24
N MET A 120 4.71 -4.55 -6.38
CA MET A 120 3.89 -5.75 -6.47
C MET A 120 4.76 -6.98 -6.67
N ARG A 121 4.31 -8.12 -6.17
CA ARG A 121 4.88 -9.46 -6.43
C ARG A 121 3.84 -10.36 -7.10
N GLU A 122 4.25 -11.57 -7.44
CA GLU A 122 3.31 -12.63 -7.79
C GLU A 122 2.50 -13.11 -6.57
N LYS A 123 1.37 -13.76 -6.86
CA LYS A 123 0.53 -14.42 -5.87
C LYS A 123 1.29 -15.58 -5.22
N ILE A 124 1.31 -15.63 -3.88
CA ILE A 124 2.03 -16.69 -3.15
C ILE A 124 1.18 -17.94 -2.97
N ASN A 125 -0.08 -17.76 -2.56
CA ASN A 125 -0.98 -18.87 -2.30
C ASN A 125 -2.11 -18.89 -3.34
N PRO A 126 -2.08 -19.80 -4.33
CA PRO A 126 -3.02 -19.80 -5.44
C PRO A 126 -4.47 -20.05 -4.99
N LEU A 127 -4.66 -20.74 -3.86
CA LEU A 127 -5.97 -21.12 -3.33
C LEU A 127 -6.63 -20.02 -2.49
N SER A 128 -5.84 -19.10 -1.93
CA SER A 128 -6.36 -18.01 -1.11
C SER A 128 -6.91 -16.87 -1.97
N HIS A 129 -7.92 -16.17 -1.46
CA HIS A 129 -8.39 -14.91 -2.00
C HIS A 129 -7.30 -13.84 -1.87
N ILE A 130 -7.27 -12.89 -2.81
CA ILE A 130 -6.20 -11.88 -2.91
C ILE A 130 -6.07 -11.01 -1.65
N ALA A 131 -7.16 -10.77 -0.92
CA ALA A 131 -7.14 -10.03 0.35
C ALA A 131 -6.38 -10.76 1.47
N CYS A 132 -6.33 -12.10 1.41
CA CYS A 132 -5.50 -12.96 2.27
C CYS A 132 -4.09 -13.17 1.70
N ASP A 133 -3.78 -12.63 0.51
CA ASP A 133 -2.42 -12.51 -0.01
C ASP A 133 -1.95 -11.04 0.00
N PHE A 134 -2.63 -10.22 0.82
CA PHE A 134 -2.45 -8.78 1.00
C PHE A 134 -2.26 -8.01 -0.31
N PHE A 135 -3.11 -8.35 -1.30
CA PHE A 135 -3.11 -7.73 -2.63
C PHE A 135 -1.73 -7.70 -3.29
N PHE A 136 -0.94 -8.74 -3.07
CA PHE A 136 0.37 -8.94 -3.69
C PHE A 136 1.43 -7.90 -3.30
N ASN A 137 1.26 -7.22 -2.17
CA ASN A 137 2.21 -6.22 -1.71
C ASN A 137 3.59 -6.86 -1.42
N TYR A 138 4.61 -6.41 -2.15
CA TYR A 138 6.02 -6.79 -1.96
C TYR A 138 6.75 -5.77 -1.09
N GLY A 139 6.51 -4.49 -1.35
CA GLY A 139 7.12 -3.39 -0.63
C GLY A 139 6.46 -2.05 -0.94
N ILE A 140 6.69 -1.07 -0.08
CA ILE A 140 6.20 0.30 -0.24
C ILE A 140 7.36 1.28 -0.10
N ILE A 141 7.39 2.26 -1.00
CA ILE A 141 8.24 3.43 -0.91
C ILE A 141 7.37 4.63 -0.61
N VAL A 142 7.66 5.40 0.45
CA VAL A 142 6.89 6.61 0.79
C VAL A 142 7.80 7.82 0.72
N ALA A 143 7.31 8.91 0.12
CA ALA A 143 8.00 10.19 0.17
C ALA A 143 8.01 10.74 1.61
N ASP A 144 9.11 11.39 2.00
CA ASP A 144 9.21 11.95 3.36
C ASP A 144 8.26 13.13 3.55
N ALA A 145 8.19 14.01 2.56
CA ALA A 145 7.38 15.21 2.55
C ALA A 145 6.01 15.00 1.91
N SER A 146 5.05 15.83 2.31
CA SER A 146 3.77 15.95 1.61
C SER A 146 3.95 16.64 0.27
N VAL A 147 3.14 16.21 -0.70
CA VAL A 147 3.07 16.87 -2.00
C VAL A 147 2.01 17.96 -1.97
N VAL A 148 2.36 19.12 -2.51
CA VAL A 148 1.48 20.30 -2.60
C VAL A 148 1.13 20.65 -4.05
N GLY A 149 1.81 20.02 -5.01
CA GLY A 149 1.69 20.25 -6.43
C GLY A 149 1.64 18.95 -7.22
N ASP A 150 1.49 19.09 -8.53
CA ASP A 150 1.57 17.98 -9.46
C ASP A 150 3.00 17.43 -9.51
N PHE A 151 3.12 16.12 -9.72
CA PHE A 151 4.41 15.43 -9.70
C PHE A 151 4.51 14.46 -10.88
N GLN A 152 5.72 13.98 -11.13
CA GLN A 152 6.03 13.14 -12.29
C GLN A 152 6.67 11.82 -11.89
N PHE A 153 6.39 10.75 -12.63
CA PHE A 153 7.14 9.49 -12.54
C PHE A 153 8.02 9.29 -13.78
N ASN A 154 9.33 9.36 -13.56
CA ASN A 154 10.34 9.44 -14.60
C ASN A 154 11.24 8.20 -14.57
N LYS A 155 11.66 7.76 -15.75
CA LYS A 155 12.67 6.72 -15.94
C LYS A 155 13.91 7.31 -16.60
N SER A 156 15.08 7.13 -16.00
CA SER A 156 16.33 7.66 -16.54
C SER A 156 16.63 7.07 -17.94
N GLY A 157 16.96 7.93 -18.89
CA GLY A 157 17.22 7.53 -20.28
C GLY A 157 15.97 7.21 -21.11
N SER A 158 14.77 7.51 -20.60
CA SER A 158 13.52 7.46 -21.33
C SER A 158 12.95 8.88 -21.51
N ASP A 159 12.32 9.13 -22.65
CA ASP A 159 11.50 10.35 -22.86
C ASP A 159 10.08 10.19 -22.27
N GLU A 160 9.74 9.00 -21.77
CA GLU A 160 8.46 8.69 -21.17
C GLU A 160 8.34 9.31 -19.77
N VAL A 161 7.37 10.22 -19.61
CA VAL A 161 7.05 10.95 -18.38
C VAL A 161 5.57 10.74 -18.07
N PHE A 162 5.28 10.31 -16.84
CA PHE A 162 3.90 10.19 -16.34
C PHE A 162 3.64 11.35 -15.40
N GLU A 163 2.62 12.15 -15.70
CA GLU A 163 2.25 13.31 -14.89
C GLU A 163 1.02 13.00 -14.05
N TYR A 164 1.05 13.42 -12.79
CA TYR A 164 -0.02 13.17 -11.82
C TYR A 164 -0.50 14.48 -11.23
N GLN A 165 -1.81 14.72 -11.38
CA GLN A 165 -2.44 15.97 -10.94
C GLN A 165 -2.88 15.90 -9.48
N ALA A 166 -1.92 15.96 -8.56
CA ALA A 166 -2.20 15.93 -7.12
C ALA A 166 -2.90 17.19 -6.60
N THR A 167 -3.07 18.20 -7.47
CA THR A 167 -3.85 19.41 -7.18
C THR A 167 -5.31 19.33 -7.63
N ASP A 168 -5.71 18.27 -8.35
CA ASP A 168 -7.09 18.08 -8.78
C ASP A 168 -8.00 17.83 -7.56
N SER A 169 -8.98 18.72 -7.36
CA SER A 169 -9.87 18.67 -6.20
C SER A 169 -10.76 17.43 -6.17
N THR A 170 -11.10 16.87 -7.34
CA THR A 170 -11.94 15.68 -7.43
C THR A 170 -11.16 14.45 -7.01
N LEU A 171 -9.93 14.31 -7.51
CA LEU A 171 -8.99 13.27 -7.11
C LEU A 171 -8.71 13.33 -5.61
N LEU A 172 -8.40 14.52 -5.08
CA LEU A 172 -8.15 14.68 -3.64
C LEU A 172 -9.38 14.31 -2.80
N ALA A 173 -10.58 14.71 -3.21
CA ALA A 173 -11.81 14.33 -2.52
C ALA A 173 -12.05 12.82 -2.55
N GLU A 174 -11.78 12.15 -3.67
CA GLU A 174 -11.82 10.69 -3.78
C GLU A 174 -10.81 10.03 -2.83
N LYS A 175 -9.55 10.48 -2.83
CA LYS A 175 -8.51 9.88 -1.98
C LYS A 175 -8.76 10.13 -0.49
N GLN A 176 -9.32 11.28 -0.12
CA GLN A 176 -9.79 11.56 1.24
C GLN A 176 -11.00 10.69 1.64
N TYR A 177 -11.91 10.39 0.70
CA TYR A 177 -12.98 9.43 0.93
C TYR A 177 -12.43 8.03 1.20
N PHE A 178 -11.44 7.57 0.44
CA PHE A 178 -10.75 6.31 0.71
C PHE A 178 -10.11 6.31 2.10
N LEU A 179 -9.36 7.36 2.44
CA LEU A 179 -8.77 7.52 3.78
C LEU A 179 -9.83 7.41 4.88
N LYS A 180 -10.97 8.08 4.71
CA LYS A 180 -12.11 8.01 5.63
C LYS A 180 -12.59 6.57 5.83
N GLN A 181 -12.80 5.83 4.74
CA GLN A 181 -13.23 4.43 4.82
C GLN A 181 -12.16 3.54 5.51
N GLY A 182 -10.88 3.75 5.19
CA GLY A 182 -9.78 3.04 5.85
C GLY A 182 -9.72 3.27 7.36
N LEU A 183 -9.89 4.51 7.80
CA LEU A 183 -9.91 4.86 9.22
C LEU A 183 -11.13 4.25 9.93
N ILE A 184 -12.31 4.29 9.32
CA ILE A 184 -13.53 3.63 9.84
C ILE A 184 -13.29 2.13 9.99
N GLU A 185 -12.66 1.49 9.01
CA GLU A 185 -12.32 0.07 9.07
C GLU A 185 -11.34 -0.27 10.20
N CYS A 186 -10.32 0.58 10.42
CA CYS A 186 -9.42 0.44 11.55
C CYS A 186 -10.16 0.54 12.89
N VAL A 187 -11.01 1.56 13.07
CA VAL A 187 -11.82 1.75 14.29
C VAL A 187 -12.70 0.52 14.52
N ARG A 188 -13.43 0.07 13.48
CA ARG A 188 -14.35 -1.06 13.53
C ARG A 188 -13.66 -2.38 13.88
N ARG A 189 -12.44 -2.59 13.37
CA ARG A 189 -11.63 -3.79 13.63
C ARG A 189 -10.76 -3.69 14.89
N GLY A 190 -10.75 -2.53 15.56
CA GLY A 190 -10.00 -2.31 16.79
C GLY A 190 -8.50 -2.08 16.59
N TYR A 191 -8.07 -1.68 15.39
CA TYR A 191 -6.70 -1.25 15.16
C TYR A 191 -6.51 0.18 15.67
N GLN A 192 -5.41 0.42 16.38
CA GLN A 192 -5.12 1.69 17.04
C GLN A 192 -3.67 2.09 16.78
N GLY A 193 -3.41 3.40 16.77
CA GLY A 193 -2.08 3.97 16.53
C GLY A 193 -2.01 4.82 15.29
N GLU A 194 -0.78 5.18 14.92
CA GLU A 194 -0.48 6.00 13.76
C GLU A 194 0.05 5.13 12.61
N PHE A 195 -0.54 5.27 11.43
CA PHE A 195 -0.21 4.48 10.25
C PHE A 195 -0.19 5.37 9.00
N PHE A 196 0.50 4.92 7.96
CA PHE A 196 0.27 5.47 6.62
C PHE A 196 -0.84 4.69 5.91
N PHE A 197 -1.63 5.37 5.09
CA PHE A 197 -2.79 4.80 4.40
C PHE A 197 -2.64 5.01 2.90
N MET A 198 -2.48 3.92 2.15
CA MET A 198 -2.43 3.88 0.68
C MET A 198 -3.86 3.93 0.13
N THR A 199 -4.16 4.89 -0.75
CA THR A 199 -5.53 5.24 -1.18
C THR A 199 -5.86 4.84 -2.62
N GLY A 200 -5.08 3.91 -3.18
CA GLY A 200 -5.29 3.31 -4.48
C GLY A 200 -4.47 3.97 -5.59
N SER A 201 -4.23 3.16 -6.63
CA SER A 201 -3.43 3.49 -7.80
C SER A 201 -3.92 4.73 -8.57
N LEU A 202 -2.95 5.50 -9.06
CA LEU A 202 -3.15 6.63 -9.97
C LEU A 202 -2.92 6.27 -11.45
N ASN A 203 -2.25 5.16 -11.72
CA ASN A 203 -1.80 4.77 -13.06
C ASN A 203 -2.12 3.32 -13.46
N GLY A 204 -2.68 2.54 -12.54
CA GLY A 204 -2.63 1.09 -12.65
C GLY A 204 -1.20 0.55 -12.58
N MET A 205 -1.06 -0.76 -12.76
CA MET A 205 0.23 -1.43 -12.64
C MET A 205 1.14 -1.16 -13.85
N LEU A 206 2.30 -0.57 -13.59
CA LEU A 206 3.42 -0.50 -14.55
C LEU A 206 4.29 -1.73 -14.39
N ALA A 207 4.38 -2.55 -15.43
CA ALA A 207 5.11 -3.82 -15.39
C ALA A 207 6.61 -3.60 -15.15
N ALA A 208 7.24 -4.48 -14.36
CA ALA A 208 8.62 -4.30 -13.90
C ALA A 208 9.64 -4.24 -15.05
N GLU A 209 9.42 -5.01 -16.11
CA GLU A 209 10.25 -5.04 -17.31
C GLU A 209 10.26 -3.71 -18.08
N THR A 210 9.21 -2.89 -17.93
CA THR A 210 9.17 -1.55 -18.53
C THR A 210 9.97 -0.54 -17.70
N ARG A 211 10.34 -0.90 -16.46
CA ARG A 211 10.99 -0.03 -15.46
C ARG A 211 12.42 -0.41 -15.11
N LEU A 212 13.10 -1.22 -15.93
CA LEU A 212 14.52 -1.53 -15.76
C LEU A 212 15.40 -0.25 -15.71
N GLY A 213 16.37 -0.20 -14.81
CA GLY A 213 17.23 0.96 -14.56
C GLY A 213 16.69 1.89 -13.47
N SER A 214 17.07 3.16 -13.53
CA SER A 214 16.74 4.14 -12.49
C SER A 214 15.39 4.81 -12.71
N ASN A 215 14.59 4.85 -11.66
CA ASN A 215 13.25 5.41 -11.65
C ASN A 215 13.13 6.44 -10.52
N ALA A 216 12.33 7.49 -10.74
CA ALA A 216 12.20 8.58 -9.78
C ALA A 216 10.81 9.23 -9.82
N ILE A 217 10.26 9.53 -8.64
CA ILE A 217 9.18 10.50 -8.52
C ILE A 217 9.80 11.88 -8.33
N VAL A 218 9.40 12.84 -9.16
CA VAL A 218 9.89 14.22 -9.17
C VAL A 218 8.75 15.19 -8.84
N ASP A 219 8.94 16.01 -7.81
CA ASP A 219 8.06 17.09 -7.39
C ASP A 219 8.87 18.40 -7.34
N ASP A 220 8.36 19.46 -7.95
CA ASP A 220 9.05 20.76 -8.12
C ASP A 220 10.52 20.65 -8.56
N GLY A 221 10.79 19.77 -9.53
CA GLY A 221 12.13 19.51 -10.07
C GLY A 221 13.07 18.73 -9.13
N GLN A 222 12.62 18.33 -7.95
CA GLN A 222 13.39 17.52 -6.99
C GLN A 222 12.86 16.09 -6.97
N ALA A 223 13.76 15.10 -7.02
CA ALA A 223 13.31 13.72 -6.85
C ALA A 223 13.05 13.43 -5.37
N ILE A 224 11.79 13.14 -5.05
CA ILE A 224 11.29 12.82 -3.71
C ILE A 224 11.30 11.31 -3.43
N ILE A 225 11.27 10.50 -4.49
CA ILE A 225 11.50 9.05 -4.44
C ILE A 225 12.49 8.68 -5.55
N ARG A 226 13.45 7.80 -5.26
CA ARG A 226 14.38 7.18 -6.20
C ARG A 226 14.54 5.69 -5.88
N PHE A 227 14.50 4.87 -6.92
CA PHE A 227 14.81 3.45 -6.82
C PHE A 227 15.30 2.91 -8.16
N ASP A 228 16.02 1.79 -8.11
CA ASP A 228 16.47 1.09 -9.30
C ASP A 228 15.75 -0.25 -9.44
N VAL A 229 15.57 -0.68 -10.68
CA VAL A 229 15.21 -2.06 -11.02
C VAL A 229 16.40 -2.68 -11.75
N ALA A 230 16.97 -3.74 -11.20
CA ALA A 230 18.14 -4.39 -11.77
C ALA A 230 17.86 -4.90 -13.19
N ASN A 231 18.86 -4.79 -14.06
CA ASN A 231 18.83 -5.33 -15.42
C ASN A 231 19.04 -6.85 -15.44
#